data_AF-A0A6C0EPV4-F1
#
_entry.id   AF-A0A6C0EPV4-F1
#
_cell.length_a   1.000
_cell.length_b   1.000
_cell.length_c   1.000
_cell.angle_alpha   90.00
_cell.angle_beta   90.00
_cell.angle_gamma   90.00
#
_symmetry.space_group_name_H-M   'P 1'
#
loop_
_entity.id
_entity.type
_entity.pdbx_description
1 polymer ?
#
loop_
_entity_poly.entity_id
_entity_poly.type
_entity_poly.pdbx_seq_one_letter_code
_entity_poly.pdbx_strand_id
1 'polypeptide(L)'
;MCYSFRTSLTSYILGLSSAIFALCTRQIVLGSLILAYAQMQLSELMIWHGIDNKDLTWNRRGTTFGKYLLATHNLAIGLGIILSIIFISKRKLRPVDFIPAVVGLLFFIGVVVFIYLPKKYPDVTFPRKQTCDKKCQNPENRLKWPYPHAWYLFSYIISVILMFIWVKPHDSKFILLAFFSLSFIVAVLVYPHTVGSVWCWSTSFIAPVIVLVNYYFVRKFSDSQILT
;
A
#
# COMPACT_ATOMS: atom_id res chain seq x y z
N MET A 1 4.36 -1.60 -19.83
CA MET A 1 5.75 -1.47 -19.35
C MET A 1 6.16 -2.78 -18.70
N CYS A 2 7.39 -3.25 -18.92
CA CYS A 2 7.93 -4.46 -18.29
C CYS A 2 8.27 -4.16 -16.83
N TYR A 3 7.89 -5.04 -15.90
CA TYR A 3 8.30 -4.87 -14.51
C TYR A 3 9.79 -5.04 -14.38
N SER A 4 10.40 -4.03 -13.79
CA SER A 4 11.83 -3.80 -13.75
C SER A 4 12.13 -2.77 -12.67
N PHE A 5 13.42 -2.53 -12.44
CA PHE A 5 13.90 -1.42 -11.62
C PHE A 5 13.23 -0.09 -11.99
N ARG A 6 13.13 0.22 -13.29
CA ARG A 6 12.56 1.49 -13.78
C ARG A 6 11.09 1.64 -13.42
N THR A 7 10.29 0.58 -13.57
CA THR A 7 8.86 0.66 -13.22
C THR A 7 8.62 0.83 -11.73
N SER A 8 9.41 0.14 -10.90
CA SER A 8 9.32 0.29 -9.45
C SER A 8 9.81 1.67 -9.02
N LEU A 9 10.85 2.22 -9.66
CA LEU A 9 11.31 3.59 -9.44
C LEU A 9 10.24 4.63 -9.78
N THR A 10 9.64 4.53 -10.97
CA THR A 10 8.57 5.44 -11.39
C THR A 10 7.39 5.37 -10.42
N SER A 11 6.95 4.15 -10.07
CA SER A 11 5.83 3.97 -9.15
C SER A 11 6.16 4.47 -7.73
N TYR A 12 7.41 4.32 -7.28
CA TYR A 12 7.88 4.83 -6.00
C TYR A 12 7.83 6.36 -5.98
N ILE A 13 8.37 7.04 -7.00
CA ILE A 13 8.37 8.50 -7.08
C ILE A 13 6.94 9.04 -7.14
N LEU A 14 6.09 8.48 -8.01
CA LEU A 14 4.68 8.90 -8.10
C LEU A 14 3.94 8.71 -6.78
N GLY A 15 4.12 7.56 -6.13
CA GLY A 15 3.54 7.27 -4.82
C GLY A 15 4.04 8.23 -3.75
N LEU A 16 5.36 8.44 -3.64
CA LEU A 16 5.96 9.30 -2.63
C LEU A 16 5.52 10.76 -2.79
N SER A 17 5.58 11.30 -4.00
CA SER A 17 5.13 12.67 -4.29
C SER A 17 3.64 12.85 -3.99
N SER A 18 2.82 11.85 -4.32
CA SER A 18 1.38 11.87 -4.02
C SER A 18 1.10 11.78 -2.53
N ALA A 19 1.86 10.97 -1.78
CA ALA A 19 1.76 10.88 -0.33
C ALA A 19 2.11 12.21 0.34
N ILE A 20 3.21 12.85 -0.09
CA ILE A 20 3.62 14.17 0.39
C ILE A 20 2.50 15.19 0.10
N PHE A 21 2.00 15.24 -1.13
CA PHE A 21 0.91 16.13 -1.51
C PHE A 21 -0.34 15.90 -0.65
N ALA A 22 -0.75 14.64 -0.46
CA ALA A 22 -1.89 14.28 0.38
C ALA A 22 -1.69 14.74 1.83
N LEU A 23 -0.50 14.56 2.41
CA LEU A 23 -0.19 15.01 3.76
C LEU A 23 -0.25 16.54 3.87
N CYS A 24 0.34 17.27 2.91
CA CYS A 24 0.31 18.73 2.86
C CYS A 24 -1.10 19.30 2.65
N THR A 25 -1.98 18.55 1.97
CA THR A 25 -3.38 18.94 1.70
C THR A 25 -4.36 18.36 2.72
N ARG A 26 -3.89 17.92 3.89
CA ARG A 26 -4.72 17.41 4.99
C ARG A 26 -5.53 16.15 4.63
N GLN A 27 -5.08 15.36 3.68
CA GLN A 27 -5.63 14.05 3.33
C GLN A 27 -4.85 12.94 4.06
N ILE A 28 -4.74 13.04 5.39
CA ILE A 28 -3.70 12.35 6.16
C ILE A 28 -3.78 10.82 6.04
N VAL A 29 -4.97 10.24 6.20
CA VAL A 29 -5.16 8.78 6.09
C VAL A 29 -4.77 8.26 4.71
N LEU A 30 -5.21 8.96 3.65
CA LEU A 30 -4.87 8.63 2.27
C LEU A 30 -3.35 8.73 2.04
N GLY A 31 -2.72 9.81 2.54
CA GLY A 31 -1.28 10.01 2.44
C GLY A 31 -0.48 8.91 3.15
N SER A 32 -0.88 8.54 4.37
CA SER A 32 -0.25 7.43 5.12
C SER A 32 -0.37 6.09 4.39
N LEU A 33 -1.52 5.83 3.79
CA LEU A 33 -1.76 4.59 3.04
C LEU A 33 -0.91 4.54 1.76
N ILE A 34 -0.93 5.60 0.95
CA ILE A 34 -0.10 5.71 -0.26
C ILE A 34 1.38 5.58 0.10
N LEU A 35 1.82 6.16 1.21
CA LEU A 35 3.20 6.05 1.66
C LEU A 35 3.59 4.59 1.93
N ALA A 36 2.73 3.81 2.61
CA ALA A 36 2.98 2.38 2.82
C ALA A 36 3.15 1.62 1.49
N TYR A 37 2.29 1.92 0.50
CA TYR A 37 2.41 1.35 -0.84
C TYR A 37 3.68 1.79 -1.58
N ALA A 38 4.06 3.06 -1.47
CA ALA A 38 5.30 3.55 -2.05
C ALA A 38 6.51 2.83 -1.45
N GLN A 39 6.53 2.60 -0.14
CA GLN A 39 7.59 1.82 0.50
C GLN A 39 7.65 0.37 0.00
N MET A 40 6.52 -0.24 -0.36
CA MET A 40 6.53 -1.53 -1.07
C MET A 40 7.19 -1.43 -2.46
N GLN A 41 6.98 -0.33 -3.19
CA GLN A 41 7.67 -0.10 -4.46
C GLN A 41 9.17 0.14 -4.30
N LEU A 42 9.60 0.73 -3.18
CA LEU A 42 11.02 0.81 -2.82
C LEU A 42 11.61 -0.59 -2.56
N SER A 43 10.88 -1.46 -1.85
CA SER A 43 11.27 -2.86 -1.68
C SER A 43 11.44 -3.58 -3.02
N GLU A 44 10.48 -3.43 -3.94
CA GLU A 44 10.60 -4.02 -5.28
C GLU A 44 11.77 -3.44 -6.07
N LEU A 45 12.01 -2.13 -5.97
CA LEU A 45 13.17 -1.47 -6.59
C LEU A 45 14.49 -2.09 -6.11
N MET A 46 14.61 -2.34 -4.80
CA MET A 46 15.79 -3.01 -4.24
C MET A 46 15.91 -4.45 -4.78
N ILE A 47 14.82 -5.21 -4.85
CA ILE A 47 14.84 -6.58 -5.38
C ILE A 47 15.30 -6.58 -6.84
N TRP A 48 14.71 -5.72 -7.68
CA TRP A 48 15.08 -5.60 -9.09
C TRP A 48 16.54 -5.18 -9.28
N HIS A 49 17.03 -4.22 -8.49
CA HIS A 49 18.44 -3.84 -8.53
C HIS A 49 19.37 -5.02 -8.19
N GLY A 50 18.99 -5.85 -7.21
CA GLY A 50 19.74 -7.06 -6.86
C GLY A 50 19.72 -8.10 -7.99
N ILE A 51 18.58 -8.26 -8.67
CA ILE A 51 18.46 -9.17 -9.81
C ILE A 51 19.35 -8.70 -10.98
N ASP A 52 19.25 -7.41 -11.35
CA ASP A 52 19.98 -6.83 -12.49
C ASP A 52 21.50 -6.90 -12.30
N ASN A 53 21.98 -6.82 -11.06
CA ASN A 53 23.42 -6.88 -10.72
C ASN A 53 23.88 -8.24 -10.21
N LYS A 54 23.03 -9.27 -10.21
CA LYS A 54 23.31 -10.60 -9.62
C LYS A 54 23.73 -10.54 -8.13
N ASP A 55 23.27 -9.53 -7.40
CA ASP A 55 23.54 -9.34 -5.97
C ASP A 55 22.37 -9.89 -5.12
N LEU A 56 22.57 -11.12 -4.62
CA LEU A 56 21.61 -11.78 -3.73
C LEU A 56 21.49 -11.10 -2.37
N THR A 57 22.51 -10.39 -1.91
CA THR A 57 22.48 -9.66 -0.62
C THR A 57 21.51 -8.50 -0.72
N TRP A 58 21.56 -7.75 -1.83
CA TRP A 58 20.65 -6.64 -2.06
C TRP A 58 19.20 -7.12 -2.28
N ASN A 59 19.02 -8.22 -3.04
CA ASN A 59 17.71 -8.86 -3.19
C ASN A 59 17.13 -9.29 -1.82
N ARG A 60 17.94 -9.92 -0.98
CA ARG A 60 17.53 -10.34 0.37
C ARG A 60 17.11 -9.17 1.25
N ARG A 61 17.86 -8.06 1.21
CA ARG A 61 17.49 -6.82 1.92
C ARG A 61 16.14 -6.29 1.43
N GLY A 62 15.94 -6.20 0.11
CA GLY A 62 14.68 -5.79 -0.48
C GLY A 62 13.52 -6.70 -0.09
N THR A 63 13.71 -8.02 -0.18
CA THR A 63 12.70 -9.03 0.21
C THR A 63 12.35 -8.94 1.69
N THR A 64 13.34 -8.77 2.56
CA THR A 64 13.16 -8.60 4.00
C THR A 64 12.43 -7.29 4.32
N PHE A 65 12.77 -6.20 3.64
CA PHE A 65 12.08 -4.92 3.80
C PHE A 65 10.60 -5.03 3.42
N GLY A 66 10.31 -5.61 2.26
CA GLY A 66 8.93 -5.84 1.79
C GLY A 66 8.14 -6.77 2.70
N LYS A 67 8.78 -7.80 3.26
CA LYS A 67 8.19 -8.74 4.23
C LYS A 67 7.45 -8.00 5.35
N TYR A 68 8.13 -7.06 5.99
CA TYR A 68 7.58 -6.36 7.15
C TYR A 68 6.65 -5.23 6.75
N LEU A 69 6.96 -4.46 5.71
CA LEU A 69 6.11 -3.38 5.21
C LEU A 69 4.73 -3.84 4.77
N LEU A 70 4.63 -5.03 4.22
CA LEU A 70 3.38 -5.49 3.64
C LEU A 70 2.30 -5.67 4.72
N ALA A 71 2.69 -5.99 5.95
CA ALA A 71 1.79 -6.08 7.10
C ALA A 71 1.51 -4.72 7.79
N THR A 72 2.19 -3.63 7.40
CA THR A 72 2.00 -2.32 8.04
C THR A 72 0.89 -1.47 7.43
N HIS A 73 0.25 -1.88 6.33
CA HIS A 73 -0.84 -1.12 5.69
C HIS A 73 -2.00 -0.82 6.66
N ASN A 74 -2.43 -1.80 7.47
CA ASN A 74 -3.47 -1.59 8.48
C ASN A 74 -3.01 -0.65 9.61
N LEU A 75 -1.73 -0.75 10.00
CA LEU A 75 -1.14 0.16 10.98
C LEU A 75 -1.07 1.60 10.43
N ALA A 76 -0.75 1.76 9.15
CA ALA A 76 -0.72 3.06 8.47
C ALA A 76 -2.10 3.74 8.47
N ILE A 77 -3.19 2.98 8.31
CA ILE A 77 -4.56 3.51 8.45
C ILE A 77 -4.78 4.03 9.87
N GLY A 78 -4.44 3.23 10.89
CA GLY A 78 -4.64 3.61 12.29
C GLY A 78 -3.82 4.83 12.71
N LEU A 79 -2.54 4.89 12.31
CA LEU A 79 -1.70 6.07 12.52
C LEU A 79 -2.26 7.28 11.77
N GLY A 80 -2.70 7.11 10.51
CA GLY A 80 -3.32 8.17 9.73
C GLY A 80 -4.57 8.75 10.40
N ILE A 81 -5.40 7.92 11.03
CA ILE A 81 -6.59 8.36 11.78
C ILE A 81 -6.18 9.18 13.00
N ILE A 82 -5.22 8.70 13.80
CA ILE A 82 -4.72 9.42 14.98
C ILE A 82 -4.15 10.78 14.57
N LEU A 83 -3.30 10.82 13.54
CA LEU A 83 -2.70 12.05 13.02
C LEU A 83 -3.79 12.99 12.47
N SER A 84 -4.79 12.47 11.76
CA SER A 84 -5.93 13.26 11.29
C SER A 84 -6.69 13.92 12.46
N ILE A 85 -6.88 13.21 13.57
CA ILE A 85 -7.54 13.75 14.76
C ILE A 85 -6.72 14.88 15.38
N ILE A 86 -5.41 14.67 15.54
CA ILE A 86 -4.49 15.65 16.13
C ILE A 86 -4.40 16.91 15.27
N PHE A 87 -4.13 16.76 13.97
CA PHE A 87 -3.76 17.88 13.10
C PHE A 87 -4.95 18.54 12.39
N ILE A 88 -6.03 17.81 12.13
CA ILE A 88 -7.18 18.34 11.38
C ILE A 88 -8.33 18.62 12.32
N SER A 89 -8.83 17.59 13.01
CA SER A 89 -9.99 17.76 13.89
C SER A 89 -9.65 18.51 15.17
N LYS A 90 -8.38 18.54 15.58
CA LYS A 90 -7.87 19.20 16.79
C LYS A 90 -8.64 18.84 18.07
N ARG A 91 -9.22 17.64 18.12
CA ARG A 91 -9.94 17.15 19.31
C ARG A 91 -9.04 16.25 20.14
N LYS A 92 -9.33 16.14 21.43
CA LYS A 92 -8.62 15.22 22.33
C LYS A 92 -8.82 13.77 21.86
N LEU A 93 -7.73 13.00 21.87
CA LEU A 93 -7.78 11.57 21.57
C LEU A 93 -8.54 10.83 22.66
N ARG A 94 -9.44 9.93 22.25
CA ARG A 94 -10.20 9.02 23.11
C ARG A 94 -9.66 7.61 22.93
N PRO A 95 -9.85 6.70 23.91
CA PRO A 95 -9.41 5.31 23.78
C PRO A 95 -9.88 4.62 22.48
N VAL A 96 -11.12 4.92 22.05
CA VAL A 96 -11.71 4.37 20.82
C VAL A 96 -10.99 4.77 19.53
N ASP A 97 -10.20 5.84 19.56
CA ASP A 97 -9.45 6.33 18.39
C ASP A 97 -8.16 5.53 18.15
N PHE A 98 -7.71 4.79 19.16
CA PHE A 98 -6.53 3.91 19.07
C PHE A 98 -6.88 2.52 18.55
N ILE A 99 -8.16 2.14 18.54
CA ILE A 99 -8.62 0.80 18.08
C ILE A 99 -8.03 0.44 16.71
N PRO A 100 -8.10 1.32 15.67
CA PRO A 100 -7.53 0.98 14.36
C PRO A 100 -6.02 0.68 14.39
N ALA A 101 -5.25 1.44 15.18
CA ALA A 101 -3.81 1.22 15.31
C ALA A 101 -3.51 -0.08 16.06
N VAL A 102 -4.26 -0.38 17.13
CA VAL A 102 -4.14 -1.64 17.88
C VAL A 102 -4.49 -2.84 17.00
N VAL A 103 -5.59 -2.78 16.24
CA VAL A 103 -5.98 -3.83 15.29
C VAL A 103 -4.89 -4.05 14.25
N GLY A 104 -4.34 -2.96 13.67
CA GLY A 104 -3.22 -3.05 12.73
C GLY A 104 -1.97 -3.67 13.35
N LEU A 105 -1.64 -3.30 14.59
CA LEU A 105 -0.49 -3.86 15.32
C LEU A 105 -0.68 -5.34 15.65
N LEU A 106 -1.86 -5.75 16.12
CA LEU A 106 -2.16 -7.15 16.42
C LEU A 106 -2.12 -8.00 15.15
N PHE A 107 -2.63 -7.49 14.03
CA PHE A 107 -2.52 -8.16 12.74
C PHE A 107 -1.06 -8.30 12.30
N PHE A 108 -0.26 -7.23 12.41
CA PHE A 108 1.18 -7.26 12.12
C PHE A 108 1.90 -8.32 12.96
N ILE A 109 1.69 -8.32 14.29
CA ILE A 109 2.28 -9.31 15.20
C ILE A 109 1.85 -10.72 14.81
N GLY A 110 0.56 -10.94 14.51
CA GLY A 110 0.05 -12.22 14.05
C GLY A 110 0.76 -12.71 12.78
N VAL A 111 0.90 -11.85 11.77
CA VAL A 111 1.64 -12.19 10.53
C VAL A 111 3.10 -12.52 10.86
N VAL A 112 3.77 -11.71 11.68
CA VAL A 112 5.16 -11.97 12.06
C VAL A 112 5.31 -13.31 12.77
N VAL A 113 4.49 -13.58 13.77
CA VAL A 113 4.59 -14.77 14.61
C VAL A 113 4.22 -16.04 13.86
N PHE A 114 3.10 -16.05 13.14
CA PHE A 114 2.57 -17.27 12.53
C PHE A 114 3.09 -17.53 11.11
N ILE A 115 3.47 -16.49 10.36
CA ILE A 115 3.90 -16.63 8.96
C ILE A 115 5.42 -16.48 8.84
N TYR A 116 6.03 -15.55 9.56
CA TYR A 116 7.42 -15.16 9.29
C TYR A 116 8.46 -15.82 10.18
N LEU A 117 8.20 -15.98 11.48
CA LEU A 117 9.10 -16.67 12.42
C LEU A 117 9.39 -18.12 12.05
N PRO A 118 8.45 -18.92 11.51
CA PRO A 118 8.72 -20.32 11.17
C PRO A 118 9.77 -20.53 10.06
N LYS A 119 10.34 -19.46 9.47
CA LYS A 119 11.33 -19.50 8.38
C LYS A 119 10.95 -20.43 7.22
N LYS A 120 9.64 -20.61 6.98
CA LYS A 120 9.09 -21.50 5.95
C LYS A 120 9.24 -20.94 4.53
N TYR A 121 9.55 -19.66 4.40
CA TYR A 121 9.52 -18.95 3.12
C TYR A 121 10.93 -18.43 2.75
N PRO A 122 11.26 -18.43 1.44
CA PRO A 122 12.53 -17.88 0.94
C PRO A 122 12.79 -16.45 1.42
N ASP A 123 14.07 -16.13 1.61
CA ASP A 123 14.56 -14.81 2.01
C ASP A 123 14.94 -13.92 0.81
N VAL A 124 14.82 -14.45 -0.41
CA VAL A 124 15.00 -13.77 -1.70
C VAL A 124 13.77 -13.98 -2.58
N THR A 125 13.51 -13.02 -3.48
CA THR A 125 12.35 -13.05 -4.37
C THR A 125 12.78 -12.89 -5.83
N PHE A 126 12.13 -13.61 -6.73
CA PHE A 126 12.36 -13.57 -8.17
C PHE A 126 11.03 -13.45 -8.93
N PRO A 127 11.05 -13.00 -10.20
CA PRO A 127 9.87 -13.07 -11.04
C PRO A 127 9.43 -14.52 -11.28
N ARG A 128 8.12 -14.72 -11.52
CA ARG A 128 7.54 -16.07 -11.72
C ARG A 128 8.19 -16.83 -12.88
N LYS A 129 8.53 -16.15 -13.97
CA LYS A 129 9.43 -16.67 -15.02
C LYS A 129 10.48 -15.63 -15.38
N GLN A 130 11.75 -16.00 -15.31
CA GLN A 130 12.90 -15.21 -15.81
C GLN A 130 13.08 -15.38 -17.33
N THR A 131 12.01 -15.47 -18.11
CA THR A 131 12.14 -15.47 -19.56
C THR A 131 12.27 -14.02 -20.04
N CYS A 132 13.51 -13.53 -20.08
CA CYS A 132 13.91 -12.31 -20.80
C CYS A 132 13.92 -12.56 -22.32
N ASP A 133 12.90 -13.22 -22.85
CA ASP A 133 12.69 -13.17 -24.29
C ASP A 133 12.09 -11.82 -24.67
N LYS A 134 12.28 -11.41 -25.92
CA LYS A 134 11.88 -10.11 -26.52
C LYS A 134 10.41 -9.68 -26.27
N LYS A 135 9.60 -10.54 -25.65
CA LYS A 135 8.25 -10.29 -25.12
C LYS A 135 8.27 -10.22 -23.58
N CYS A 136 8.98 -9.25 -22.99
CA CYS A 136 8.94 -8.92 -21.56
C CYS A 136 7.55 -8.43 -21.04
N GLN A 137 6.48 -8.58 -21.83
CA GLN A 137 5.10 -8.17 -21.59
C GLN A 137 4.22 -9.31 -21.05
N ASN A 138 4.78 -10.32 -20.39
CA ASN A 138 3.99 -11.43 -19.84
C ASN A 138 3.65 -11.16 -18.36
N PRO A 139 2.40 -11.41 -17.91
CA PRO A 139 2.01 -11.51 -16.49
C PRO A 139 2.99 -12.28 -15.58
N GLU A 140 3.81 -13.15 -16.16
CA GLU A 140 4.82 -13.95 -15.48
C GLU A 140 6.12 -13.21 -15.12
N ASN A 141 6.39 -12.04 -15.74
CA ASN A 141 7.52 -11.18 -15.37
C ASN A 141 7.12 -10.24 -14.22
N ARG A 142 6.76 -10.83 -13.09
CA ARG A 142 6.29 -10.15 -11.87
C ARG A 142 6.86 -10.84 -10.65
N LEU A 143 7.28 -10.05 -9.66
CA LEU A 143 7.76 -10.59 -8.40
C LEU A 143 6.63 -11.39 -7.74
N LYS A 144 6.90 -12.68 -7.53
CA LYS A 144 6.02 -13.55 -6.76
C LYS A 144 6.47 -13.44 -5.32
N TRP A 145 5.72 -12.68 -4.52
CA TRP A 145 5.97 -12.61 -3.09
C TRP A 145 5.96 -14.02 -2.49
N PRO A 146 6.96 -14.37 -1.66
CA PRO A 146 7.07 -15.72 -1.11
C PRO A 146 6.04 -15.99 0.01
N TYR A 147 5.10 -15.07 0.28
CA TYR A 147 4.17 -15.12 1.41
C TYR A 147 2.77 -15.60 1.00
N PRO A 148 1.99 -16.21 1.91
CA PRO A 148 0.64 -16.71 1.59
C PRO A 148 -0.28 -15.63 1.06
N HIS A 149 -1.01 -15.89 -0.01
CA HIS A 149 -1.87 -14.86 -0.59
C HIS A 149 -3.10 -14.54 0.29
N ALA A 150 -3.52 -15.49 1.13
CA ALA A 150 -4.70 -15.37 1.97
C ALA A 150 -4.64 -14.18 2.93
N TRP A 151 -3.46 -13.78 3.41
CA TRP A 151 -3.38 -12.67 4.35
C TRP A 151 -3.52 -11.29 3.70
N TYR A 152 -3.27 -11.15 2.39
CA TYR A 152 -3.63 -9.92 1.67
C TYR A 152 -5.13 -9.69 1.72
N LEU A 153 -5.92 -10.76 1.56
CA LEU A 153 -7.37 -10.70 1.67
C LEU A 153 -7.81 -10.29 3.09
N PHE A 154 -7.22 -10.86 4.13
CA PHE A 154 -7.49 -10.44 5.51
C PHE A 154 -7.10 -8.98 5.76
N SER A 155 -5.91 -8.57 5.31
CA SER A 155 -5.45 -7.17 5.42
C SER A 155 -6.39 -6.20 4.70
N TYR A 156 -6.86 -6.57 3.50
CA TYR A 156 -7.83 -5.82 2.73
C TYR A 156 -9.17 -5.68 3.49
N ILE A 157 -9.75 -6.78 3.97
CA ILE A 157 -11.02 -6.77 4.71
C ILE A 157 -10.90 -5.88 5.96
N ILE A 158 -9.83 -6.03 6.74
CA ILE A 158 -9.58 -5.19 7.92
C ILE A 158 -9.47 -3.72 7.49
N SER A 159 -8.73 -3.43 6.41
CA SER A 159 -8.57 -2.06 5.91
C SER A 159 -9.91 -1.44 5.53
N VAL A 160 -10.78 -2.19 4.85
CA VAL A 160 -12.13 -1.75 4.47
C VAL A 160 -12.97 -1.42 5.71
N ILE A 161 -12.99 -2.31 6.71
CA ILE A 161 -13.75 -2.11 7.95
C ILE A 161 -13.23 -0.88 8.71
N LEU A 162 -11.91 -0.76 8.88
CA LEU A 162 -11.30 0.37 9.58
C LEU A 162 -11.56 1.69 8.86
N MET A 163 -11.41 1.71 7.53
CA MET A 163 -11.75 2.90 6.74
C MET A 163 -13.24 3.22 6.84
N PHE A 164 -14.11 2.21 6.81
CA PHE A 164 -15.54 2.44 6.77
C PHE A 164 -16.09 3.11 8.04
N ILE A 165 -15.57 2.68 9.19
CA ILE A 165 -16.03 3.12 10.52
C ILE A 165 -15.35 4.42 10.94
N TRP A 166 -14.03 4.59 10.72
CA TRP A 166 -13.27 5.70 11.30
C TRP A 166 -12.91 6.83 10.33
N VAL A 167 -12.88 6.60 9.02
CA VAL A 167 -12.50 7.67 8.07
C VAL A 167 -13.68 8.59 7.80
N LYS A 168 -13.45 9.88 8.04
CA LYS A 168 -14.36 10.99 7.74
C LYS A 168 -13.60 12.06 6.95
N PRO A 169 -14.25 12.81 6.04
CA PRO A 169 -15.66 12.76 5.64
C PRO A 169 -16.02 11.51 4.80
N HIS A 170 -17.32 11.25 4.61
CA HIS A 170 -17.82 10.07 3.92
C HIS A 170 -17.36 9.95 2.46
N ASP A 171 -17.22 11.08 1.76
CA ASP A 171 -16.81 11.09 0.35
C ASP A 171 -15.37 10.57 0.19
N SER A 172 -14.46 11.03 1.04
CA SER A 172 -13.07 10.53 1.04
C SER A 172 -13.01 9.04 1.31
N LYS A 173 -13.88 8.54 2.20
CA LYS A 173 -14.02 7.10 2.46
C LYS A 173 -14.45 6.35 1.20
N PHE A 174 -15.49 6.81 0.48
CA PHE A 174 -15.98 6.09 -0.70
C PHE A 174 -14.98 6.09 -1.84
N ILE A 175 -14.28 7.21 -2.07
CA ILE A 175 -13.20 7.31 -3.05
C ILE A 175 -12.09 6.32 -2.71
N LEU A 176 -11.59 6.36 -1.47
CA LEU A 176 -10.58 5.42 -0.98
C LEU A 176 -11.01 3.98 -1.19
N LEU A 177 -12.19 3.60 -0.71
CA LEU A 177 -12.72 2.25 -0.81
C LEU A 177 -12.87 1.80 -2.27
N ALA A 178 -13.43 2.64 -3.14
CA ALA A 178 -13.64 2.30 -4.55
C ALA A 178 -12.31 1.99 -5.25
N PHE A 179 -11.32 2.89 -5.11
CA PHE A 179 -10.02 2.69 -5.75
C PHE A 179 -9.28 1.47 -5.21
N PHE A 180 -9.30 1.28 -3.90
CA PHE A 180 -8.62 0.17 -3.24
C PHE A 180 -9.25 -1.18 -3.57
N SER A 181 -10.58 -1.23 -3.60
CA SER A 181 -11.34 -2.43 -3.94
C SER A 181 -11.13 -2.78 -5.42
N LEU A 182 -11.22 -1.79 -6.31
CA LEU A 182 -11.04 -2.02 -7.74
C LEU A 182 -9.62 -2.50 -8.06
N SER A 183 -8.59 -1.87 -7.48
CA SER A 183 -7.21 -2.29 -7.69
C SER A 183 -6.94 -3.70 -7.15
N PHE A 184 -7.54 -4.05 -6.01
CA PHE A 184 -7.44 -5.40 -5.45
C PHE A 184 -8.16 -6.45 -6.31
N ILE A 185 -9.40 -6.17 -6.72
CA ILE A 185 -10.19 -7.08 -7.56
C ILE A 185 -9.47 -7.34 -8.89
N VAL A 186 -8.99 -6.29 -9.56
CA VAL A 186 -8.22 -6.44 -10.81
C VAL A 186 -6.94 -7.26 -10.57
N ALA A 187 -6.22 -7.02 -9.47
CA ALA A 187 -5.02 -7.79 -9.14
C ALA A 187 -5.33 -9.28 -8.93
N VAL A 188 -6.42 -9.62 -8.22
CA VAL A 188 -6.84 -11.00 -7.97
C VAL A 188 -7.30 -11.70 -9.25
N LEU A 189 -8.16 -11.05 -10.05
CA LEU A 189 -8.77 -11.66 -11.23
C LEU A 189 -7.78 -11.82 -12.39
N VAL A 190 -6.93 -10.82 -12.63
CA VAL A 190 -6.03 -10.81 -13.79
C VAL A 190 -4.66 -11.39 -13.45
N TYR A 191 -4.22 -11.29 -12.19
CA TYR A 191 -2.87 -11.67 -11.76
C TYR A 191 -2.85 -12.51 -10.46
N PRO A 192 -3.55 -13.65 -10.41
CA PRO A 192 -3.77 -14.42 -9.16
C PRO A 192 -2.50 -14.91 -8.48
N HIS A 193 -1.39 -15.04 -9.22
CA HIS A 193 -0.11 -15.51 -8.70
C HIS A 193 0.84 -14.39 -8.25
N THR A 194 0.53 -13.13 -8.55
CA THR A 194 1.38 -11.96 -8.25
C THR A 194 0.57 -10.80 -7.66
N VAL A 195 -0.62 -11.11 -7.09
CA VAL A 195 -1.61 -10.16 -6.53
C VAL A 195 -0.96 -9.05 -5.71
N GLY A 196 -0.14 -9.40 -4.71
CA GLY A 196 0.48 -8.40 -3.83
C GLY A 196 1.33 -7.37 -4.59
N SER A 197 2.16 -7.81 -5.54
CA SER A 197 2.99 -6.91 -6.35
C SER A 197 2.14 -6.01 -7.23
N VAL A 198 1.14 -6.59 -7.91
CA VAL A 198 0.25 -5.84 -8.81
C VAL A 198 -0.60 -4.83 -8.04
N TRP A 199 -1.14 -5.24 -6.90
CA TRP A 199 -2.00 -4.40 -6.08
C TRP A 199 -1.22 -3.20 -5.52
N CYS A 200 -0.03 -3.45 -4.96
CA CYS A 200 0.81 -2.38 -4.44
C CYS A 200 1.27 -1.43 -5.54
N TRP A 201 1.71 -1.99 -6.69
CA TRP A 201 2.10 -1.18 -7.83
C TRP A 201 0.95 -0.34 -8.36
N SER A 202 -0.23 -0.93 -8.55
CA SER A 202 -1.40 -0.21 -9.09
C SER A 202 -1.77 0.94 -8.18
N THR A 203 -1.82 0.71 -6.87
CA THR A 203 -2.19 1.73 -5.88
C THR A 203 -1.17 2.88 -5.82
N SER A 204 0.13 2.60 -5.91
CA SER A 204 1.16 3.65 -5.99
C SER A 204 1.16 4.39 -7.33
N PHE A 205 0.95 3.68 -8.44
CA PHE A 205 1.00 4.26 -9.78
C PHE A 205 -0.18 5.20 -10.04
N ILE A 206 -1.39 4.84 -9.59
CA ILE A 206 -2.59 5.69 -9.74
C ILE A 206 -2.73 6.73 -8.62
N ALA A 207 -1.82 6.73 -7.63
CA ALA A 207 -1.86 7.63 -6.48
C ALA A 207 -2.03 9.12 -6.85
N PRO A 208 -1.38 9.66 -7.90
CA PRO A 208 -1.56 11.06 -8.29
C PRO A 208 -3.02 11.39 -8.62
N VAL A 209 -3.70 10.49 -9.33
CA VAL A 209 -5.12 10.66 -9.69
C VAL A 209 -5.99 10.61 -8.44
N ILE A 210 -5.75 9.63 -7.56
CA ILE A 210 -6.54 9.47 -6.34
C ILE A 210 -6.45 10.72 -5.45
N VAL A 211 -5.25 11.24 -5.21
CA VAL A 211 -5.05 12.39 -4.32
C VAL A 211 -5.63 13.69 -4.88
N LEU A 212 -5.59 13.87 -6.21
CA LEU A 212 -6.17 15.03 -6.88
C LEU A 212 -7.70 14.98 -6.88
N VAL A 213 -8.26 13.81 -7.20
CA VAL A 213 -9.72 13.60 -7.16
C VAL A 213 -10.24 13.82 -5.74
N ASN A 214 -9.61 13.19 -4.74
CA ASN A 214 -10.03 13.35 -3.35
C ASN A 214 -9.86 14.79 -2.85
N TYR A 215 -8.78 15.47 -3.23
CA TYR A 215 -8.60 16.91 -2.92
C TYR A 215 -9.73 17.77 -3.50
N TYR A 216 -10.11 17.55 -4.76
CA TYR A 216 -11.18 18.29 -5.41
C TYR A 216 -12.52 18.13 -4.69
N PHE A 217 -12.88 16.90 -4.31
CA PHE A 217 -14.12 16.63 -3.56
C PHE A 217 -14.07 17.27 -2.17
N VAL A 218 -12.99 17.08 -1.40
CA VAL A 218 -12.89 17.63 -0.04
C VAL A 218 -12.90 19.16 -0.03
N ARG A 219 -12.22 19.81 -0.98
CA ARG A 219 -12.17 21.28 -1.06
C ARG A 219 -13.54 21.88 -1.39
N LYS A 220 -14.25 21.33 -2.37
CA LYS A 220 -15.54 21.86 -2.82
C LYS A 220 -16.58 21.92 -1.70
N PHE A 221 -16.53 21.00 -0.74
CA PHE A 221 -17.45 20.98 0.40
C PHE A 221 -17.04 21.89 1.56
N SER A 222 -15.74 22.07 1.78
CA SER A 222 -15.24 23.02 2.80
C SER A 222 -15.64 24.45 2.48
N ASP A 223 -15.65 24.82 1.20
CA ASP A 223 -16.01 26.18 0.77
C ASP A 223 -17.54 26.41 0.81
N SER A 224 -18.36 25.36 0.62
CA SER A 224 -19.82 25.47 0.69
C SER A 224 -20.39 25.60 2.12
N GLN A 225 -19.65 25.22 3.15
CA GLN A 225 -20.06 25.40 4.56
C GLN A 225 -19.71 26.79 5.13
N ILE A 226 -19.02 27.63 4.36
CA ILE A 226 -18.71 29.03 4.75
C ILE A 226 -19.78 30.00 4.21
N LEU A 227 -20.69 29.52 3.34
CA LEU A 227 -21.74 30.31 2.70
C LEU A 227 -23.15 30.02 3.24
N THR A 228 -23.27 29.34 4.38
CA THR A 228 -24.53 29.09 5.12
C THR A 228 -24.31 29.35 6.59
#